data_AF-A0A951E0J3-F1
#
_entry.id   AF-A0A951E0J3-F1
#
_cell.length_a   1.000
_cell.length_b   1.000
_cell.length_c   1.000
_cell.angle_alpha   90.00
_cell.angle_beta   90.00
_cell.angle_gamma   90.00
#
_symmetry.space_group_name_H-M   'P 1'
#
loop_
_entity.id
_entity.type
_entity.pdbx_description
1 polymer ?
#
loop_
_entity_poly.entity_id
_entity_poly.type
_entity_poly.pdbx_seq_one_letter_code
_entity_poly.pdbx_strand_id
1 'polypeptide(L)'
;VLRDVIARALDRLSEGNLPDRDHVAATLASLIPGIAAASWMVMAVINGALAQGVLARFGVAWRPSPDLARLALPRWLTAALAAAAAAVLMGGAWRFLGINLIIALSVPFCLGGLAVLHAAARRLPHPGMVLVAFYTVAGMFGWPLLAAAMLGVFEAWLGLRRRLAPQGVQVDG
;
A
#
# COMPACT_ATOMS: atom_id res chain seq x y z
N VAL A 1 -25.61 -45.70 -27.87
CA VAL A 1 -25.45 -44.53 -28.79
C VAL A 1 -25.85 -43.22 -28.12
N LEU A 2 -27.14 -42.93 -27.86
CA LEU A 2 -27.55 -41.64 -27.27
C LEU A 2 -26.96 -41.40 -25.87
N ARG A 3 -26.93 -42.43 -25.01
CA ARG A 3 -26.30 -42.40 -23.69
C ARG A 3 -24.80 -42.06 -23.77
N ASP A 4 -24.10 -42.60 -24.76
CA ASP A 4 -22.66 -42.39 -24.95
C ASP A 4 -22.36 -41.01 -25.54
N VAL A 5 -23.30 -40.43 -26.30
CA VAL A 5 -23.20 -39.05 -26.80
C VAL A 5 -23.43 -38.05 -25.67
N ILE A 6 -24.42 -38.31 -24.81
CA ILE A 6 -24.70 -37.48 -23.63
C ILE A 6 -23.56 -37.57 -22.61
N ALA A 7 -23.02 -38.77 -22.36
CA ALA A 7 -21.86 -38.96 -21.49
C ALA A 7 -20.64 -38.22 -22.04
N ARG A 8 -20.35 -38.32 -23.34
CA ARG A 8 -19.24 -37.57 -23.97
C ARG A 8 -19.47 -36.06 -23.99
N ALA A 9 -20.73 -35.59 -24.09
CA ALA A 9 -21.05 -34.17 -24.00
C ALA A 9 -20.92 -33.65 -22.56
N LEU A 10 -21.35 -34.42 -21.56
CA LEU A 10 -21.17 -34.11 -20.14
C LEU A 10 -19.69 -34.14 -19.75
N ASP A 11 -18.92 -35.11 -20.21
CA ASP A 11 -17.48 -35.18 -19.98
C ASP A 11 -16.77 -34.01 -20.65
N ARG A 12 -17.17 -33.57 -21.85
CA ARG A 12 -16.60 -32.34 -22.47
C ARG A 12 -17.01 -31.04 -21.77
N LEU A 13 -18.18 -31.00 -21.14
CA LEU A 13 -18.60 -29.86 -20.31
C LEU A 13 -17.92 -29.87 -18.94
N SER A 14 -17.61 -31.07 -18.42
CA SER A 14 -16.87 -31.32 -17.19
C SER A 14 -15.36 -31.12 -17.36
N GLU A 15 -14.78 -31.51 -18.49
CA GLU A 15 -13.41 -31.16 -18.93
C GLU A 15 -13.34 -29.69 -19.37
N GLY A 16 -14.46 -29.14 -19.83
CA GLY A 16 -14.72 -27.71 -20.00
C GLY A 16 -14.87 -26.96 -18.67
N ASN A 17 -14.73 -27.63 -17.53
CA ASN A 17 -14.48 -26.98 -16.24
C ASN A 17 -13.06 -26.40 -16.26
N LEU A 18 -12.94 -25.27 -16.96
CA LEU A 18 -11.87 -24.27 -16.94
C LEU A 18 -10.67 -24.70 -16.08
N PRO A 19 -9.63 -25.33 -16.67
CA PRO A 19 -8.33 -25.48 -16.01
C PRO A 19 -7.74 -24.08 -15.79
N ASP A 20 -8.21 -23.43 -14.72
CA ASP A 20 -7.60 -22.29 -14.04
C ASP A 20 -8.38 -21.86 -12.79
N ARG A 21 -9.63 -22.32 -12.55
CA ARG A 21 -10.40 -21.83 -11.38
C ARG A 21 -9.76 -22.19 -10.04
N ASP A 22 -9.28 -23.42 -9.90
CA ASP A 22 -8.63 -23.87 -8.66
C ASP A 22 -7.27 -23.20 -8.46
N HIS A 23 -6.55 -22.93 -9.56
CA HIS A 23 -5.27 -22.24 -9.53
C HIS A 23 -5.42 -20.75 -9.21
N VAL A 24 -6.40 -20.08 -9.83
CA VAL A 24 -6.79 -18.70 -9.50
C VAL A 24 -7.30 -18.63 -8.06
N ALA A 25 -8.15 -19.54 -7.62
CA ALA A 25 -8.65 -19.59 -6.24
C ALA A 25 -7.51 -19.79 -5.23
N ALA A 26 -6.58 -20.71 -5.50
CA ALA A 26 -5.40 -20.91 -4.68
C ALA A 26 -4.49 -19.66 -4.65
N THR A 27 -4.32 -19.00 -5.80
CA THR A 27 -3.56 -17.75 -5.90
C THR A 27 -4.23 -16.66 -5.07
N LEU A 28 -5.54 -16.43 -5.24
CA LEU A 28 -6.30 -15.45 -4.46
C LEU A 28 -6.27 -15.75 -2.96
N ALA A 29 -6.45 -17.01 -2.58
CA ALA A 29 -6.37 -17.44 -1.18
C ALA A 29 -4.99 -17.14 -0.57
N SER A 30 -3.92 -17.28 -1.35
CA SER A 30 -2.55 -16.98 -0.91
C SER A 30 -2.29 -15.49 -0.64
N LEU A 31 -3.11 -14.58 -1.19
CA LEU A 31 -3.02 -13.13 -0.98
C LEU A 31 -3.80 -12.66 0.26
N ILE A 32 -4.76 -13.46 0.74
CA ILE A 32 -5.63 -13.12 1.86
C ILE A 32 -4.85 -12.63 3.09
N PRO A 33 -3.75 -13.29 3.53
CA PRO A 33 -3.01 -12.85 4.72
C PRO A 33 -2.44 -11.43 4.58
N GLY A 34 -1.89 -11.10 3.40
CA GLY A 34 -1.31 -9.80 3.08
C GLY A 34 -2.39 -8.73 2.98
N ILE A 35 -3.53 -9.04 2.36
CA ILE A 35 -4.70 -8.15 2.30
C ILE A 35 -5.26 -7.91 3.70
N ALA A 36 -5.35 -8.94 4.54
CA ALA A 36 -5.80 -8.82 5.92
C ALA A 36 -4.86 -7.94 6.75
N ALA A 37 -3.55 -8.15 6.62
CA ALA A 37 -2.53 -7.32 7.28
C ALA A 37 -2.62 -5.85 6.81
N ALA A 38 -2.72 -5.61 5.49
CA ALA A 38 -2.86 -4.27 4.94
C ALA A 38 -4.15 -3.59 5.41
N SER A 39 -5.28 -4.30 5.36
CA SER A 39 -6.57 -3.80 5.86
C SER A 39 -6.51 -3.44 7.34
N TRP A 40 -5.88 -4.29 8.16
CA TRP A 40 -5.70 -4.03 9.59
C TRP A 40 -4.84 -2.78 9.83
N MET A 41 -3.74 -2.63 9.09
CA MET A 41 -2.89 -1.43 9.17
C MET A 41 -3.65 -0.16 8.77
N VAL A 42 -4.40 -0.21 7.67
CA VAL A 42 -5.24 0.92 7.22
C VAL A 42 -6.25 1.29 8.30
N MET A 43 -6.94 0.31 8.85
CA MET A 43 -7.91 0.53 9.93
C MET A 43 -7.26 1.11 11.19
N ALA A 44 -6.09 0.61 11.58
CA ALA A 44 -5.32 1.15 12.71
C ALA A 44 -4.90 2.62 12.47
N VAL A 45 -4.48 2.96 11.25
CA VAL A 45 -4.13 4.33 10.86
C VAL A 45 -5.35 5.25 10.91
N ILE A 46 -6.49 4.81 10.37
CA ILE A 46 -7.75 5.57 10.42
C ILE A 46 -8.18 5.79 11.86
N ASN A 47 -8.21 4.73 12.67
CA ASN A 47 -8.59 4.81 14.09
C ASN A 47 -7.66 5.75 14.87
N GLY A 48 -6.35 5.65 14.63
CA GLY A 48 -5.36 6.54 15.23
C GLY A 48 -5.57 8.00 14.81
N ALA A 49 -5.81 8.26 13.53
CA ALA A 49 -6.05 9.61 13.01
C ALA A 49 -7.34 10.23 13.57
N LEU A 50 -8.43 9.45 13.62
CA LEU A 50 -9.70 9.89 14.20
C LEU A 50 -9.57 10.17 15.70
N ALA A 51 -8.94 9.25 16.45
CA ALA A 51 -8.71 9.44 17.88
C ALA A 51 -7.88 10.70 18.15
N GLN A 52 -6.78 10.91 17.40
CA GLN A 52 -5.98 12.12 17.52
C GLN A 52 -6.75 13.38 17.13
N GLY A 53 -7.57 13.34 16.06
CA GLY A 53 -8.41 14.47 15.66
C GLY A 53 -9.43 14.85 16.74
N VAL A 54 -10.07 13.86 17.37
CA VAL A 54 -10.99 14.06 18.49
C VAL A 54 -10.25 14.65 19.69
N LEU A 55 -9.14 14.03 20.12
CA LEU A 55 -8.35 14.53 21.26
C LEU A 55 -7.84 15.96 21.03
N ALA A 56 -7.39 16.28 19.82
CA ALA A 56 -6.95 17.62 19.45
C ALA A 56 -8.09 18.63 19.46
N ARG A 57 -9.28 18.25 18.98
CA ARG A 57 -10.48 19.10 18.98
C ARG A 57 -10.94 19.47 20.40
N PHE A 58 -10.77 18.56 21.34
CA PHE A 58 -11.13 18.73 22.76
C PHE A 58 -9.98 19.27 23.63
N GLY A 59 -8.80 19.55 23.06
CA GLY A 59 -7.66 20.10 23.81
C GLY A 59 -7.01 19.14 24.81
N VAL A 60 -7.34 17.84 24.75
CA VAL A 60 -6.84 16.80 25.65
C VAL A 60 -5.73 15.95 25.00
N ALA A 61 -5.26 16.34 23.81
CA ALA A 61 -4.17 15.65 23.13
C ALA A 61 -2.86 15.78 23.92
N TRP A 62 -2.39 14.66 24.49
CA TRP A 62 -1.10 14.59 25.19
C TRP A 62 0.11 14.73 24.27
N ARG A 63 -0.04 14.38 22.99
CA ARG A 63 1.02 14.46 21.98
C ARG A 63 0.55 15.40 20.86
N PRO A 64 1.42 16.30 20.35
CA PRO A 64 1.07 17.14 19.20
C PRO A 64 0.61 16.26 18.02
N SER A 65 -0.44 16.70 17.32
CA SER A 65 -0.98 15.96 16.16
C SER A 65 0.16 15.61 15.19
N PRO A 66 0.28 14.33 14.78
CA PRO A 66 1.35 13.91 13.89
C PRO A 66 1.31 14.71 12.59
N ASP A 67 2.40 15.43 12.30
CA ASP A 67 2.58 16.02 10.97
C ASP A 67 2.91 14.87 10.01
N LEU A 68 1.88 14.30 9.38
CA LEU A 68 2.02 13.31 8.31
C LEU A 68 2.98 13.80 7.22
N ALA A 69 3.08 15.12 7.01
CA ALA A 69 4.02 15.68 6.06
C ALA A 69 5.48 15.59 6.53
N ARG A 70 5.77 15.27 7.80
CA ARG A 70 7.11 15.00 8.36
C ARG A 70 7.40 13.51 8.55
N LEU A 71 6.51 12.62 8.12
CA LEU A 71 6.70 11.17 8.24
C LEU A 71 7.93 10.76 7.42
N ALA A 72 9.06 10.54 8.08
CA ALA A 72 10.26 10.01 7.45
C ALA A 72 10.22 8.49 7.52
N LEU A 73 10.07 7.82 6.37
CA LEU A 73 10.14 6.36 6.35
C LEU A 73 11.55 5.92 6.75
N PRO A 74 11.70 5.10 7.81
CA PRO A 74 13.00 4.61 8.21
C PRO A 74 13.60 3.69 7.14
N ARG A 75 14.92 3.77 6.96
CA ARG A 75 15.65 3.07 5.89
C ARG A 75 15.49 1.55 5.91
N TRP A 76 15.11 0.98 7.05
CA TRP A 76 14.85 -0.46 7.14
C TRP A 76 13.61 -0.87 6.33
N LEU A 77 12.62 0.01 6.08
CA LEU A 77 11.47 -0.34 5.25
C LEU A 77 11.86 -0.60 3.80
N THR A 78 12.78 0.19 3.24
CA THR A 78 13.26 -0.05 1.87
C THR A 78 14.09 -1.32 1.78
N ALA A 79 14.90 -1.62 2.81
CA ALA A 79 15.60 -2.89 2.92
C ALA A 79 14.63 -4.08 3.05
N ALA A 80 13.56 -3.93 3.84
CA ALA A 80 12.52 -4.94 4.00
C ALA A 80 11.76 -5.19 2.69
N LEU A 81 11.47 -4.13 1.91
CA LEU A 81 10.85 -4.26 0.59
C LEU A 81 11.78 -4.99 -0.40
N ALA A 82 13.08 -4.67 -0.38
CA ALA A 82 14.07 -5.35 -1.22
C ALA A 82 14.21 -6.83 -0.83
N ALA A 83 14.23 -7.14 0.47
CA ALA A 83 14.26 -8.52 0.97
C ALA A 83 12.98 -9.29 0.58
N ALA A 84 11.81 -8.64 0.66
CA ALA A 84 10.55 -9.22 0.24
C ALA A 84 10.56 -9.55 -1.27
N ALA A 85 11.05 -8.63 -2.11
CA ALA A 85 11.20 -8.85 -3.54
C ALA A 85 12.17 -10.01 -3.84
N ALA A 86 13.31 -10.08 -3.13
CA ALA A 86 14.23 -11.21 -3.25
C ALA A 86 13.57 -12.55 -2.88
N ALA A 87 12.76 -12.59 -1.82
CA ALA A 87 12.02 -13.77 -1.41
C ALA A 87 11.01 -14.25 -2.48
N VAL A 88 10.40 -13.33 -3.24
CA VAL A 88 9.55 -13.66 -4.39
C VAL A 88 10.31 -14.44 -5.46
N LEU A 89 11.56 -14.04 -5.74
CA LEU A 89 12.41 -14.68 -6.75
C LEU A 89 12.85 -16.10 -6.34
N MET A 90 13.00 -16.36 -5.03
CA MET A 90 13.39 -17.68 -4.51
C MET A 90 12.32 -18.76 -4.70
N GLY A 91 11.06 -18.37 -4.86
CA GLY A 91 9.96 -19.31 -5.10
C GLY A 91 9.48 -20.09 -3.87
N GLY A 92 8.55 -21.02 -4.08
CA GLY A 92 7.97 -21.84 -3.02
C GLY A 92 7.35 -21.02 -1.87
N ALA A 93 7.62 -21.43 -0.63
CA ALA A 93 7.15 -20.73 0.58
C ALA A 93 7.72 -19.30 0.72
N TRP A 94 8.94 -19.05 0.22
CA TRP A 94 9.54 -17.72 0.23
C TRP A 94 8.76 -16.74 -0.65
N ARG A 95 8.22 -17.22 -1.78
CA ARG A 95 7.38 -16.38 -2.64
C ARG A 95 6.06 -16.02 -1.99
N PHE A 96 5.43 -16.96 -1.29
CA PHE A 96 4.24 -16.68 -0.49
C PHE A 96 4.53 -15.58 0.55
N LEU A 97 5.61 -15.73 1.32
CA LEU A 97 6.00 -14.74 2.33
C LEU A 97 6.33 -13.38 1.70
N GLY A 98 7.11 -13.37 0.62
CA GLY A 98 7.53 -12.16 -0.09
C GLY A 98 6.35 -11.36 -0.64
N ILE A 99 5.38 -12.03 -1.29
CA ILE A 99 4.17 -11.37 -1.82
C ILE A 99 3.36 -10.74 -0.69
N ASN A 100 3.08 -11.49 0.39
CA ASN A 100 2.30 -10.98 1.51
C ASN A 100 3.00 -9.81 2.21
N LEU A 101 4.33 -9.85 2.32
CA LEU A 101 5.12 -8.77 2.89
C LEU A 101 5.13 -7.53 2.00
N ILE A 102 5.20 -7.68 0.67
CA ILE A 102 5.06 -6.57 -0.28
C ILE A 102 3.69 -5.90 -0.13
N ILE A 103 2.61 -6.69 -0.05
CA ILE A 103 1.26 -6.16 0.15
C ILE A 103 1.17 -5.36 1.45
N ALA A 104 1.68 -5.90 2.57
CA ALA A 104 1.67 -5.19 3.85
C ALA A 104 2.52 -3.91 3.82
N LEU A 105 3.72 -3.97 3.23
CA LEU A 105 4.63 -2.82 3.09
C LEU A 105 4.09 -1.75 2.15
N SER A 106 3.18 -2.07 1.22
CA SER A 106 2.57 -1.08 0.34
C SER A 106 1.85 0.04 1.12
N VAL A 107 1.28 -0.27 2.29
CA VAL A 107 0.55 0.69 3.13
C VAL A 107 1.45 1.83 3.62
N PRO A 108 2.55 1.59 4.35
CA PRO A 108 3.43 2.67 4.81
C PRO A 108 4.08 3.45 3.65
N PHE A 109 4.40 2.80 2.52
CA PHE A 109 4.90 3.52 1.33
C PHE A 109 3.82 4.41 0.70
N CYS A 110 2.56 3.96 0.67
CA CYS A 110 1.44 4.78 0.22
C CYS A 110 1.27 6.03 1.11
N LEU A 111 1.34 5.87 2.43
CA LEU A 111 1.31 7.01 3.36
C LEU A 111 2.45 8.00 3.12
N GLY A 112 3.67 7.51 2.85
CA GLY A 112 4.81 8.35 2.45
C GLY A 112 4.54 9.15 1.17
N GLY A 113 4.05 8.49 0.12
CA GLY A 113 3.68 9.17 -1.12
C GLY A 113 2.57 10.20 -0.97
N LEU A 114 1.55 9.92 -0.14
CA LEU A 114 0.52 10.88 0.22
C LEU A 114 1.10 12.09 0.96
N ALA A 115 2.10 11.90 1.82
CA ALA A 115 2.80 12.99 2.50
C ALA A 115 3.54 13.91 1.50
N VAL A 116 4.18 13.33 0.48
CA VAL A 116 4.81 14.09 -0.62
C VAL A 116 3.77 14.83 -1.44
N LEU A 117 2.70 14.15 -1.84
CA LEU A 117 1.62 14.75 -2.61
C LEU A 117 0.99 15.92 -1.86
N HIS A 118 0.73 15.74 -0.57
CA HIS A 118 0.18 16.78 0.29
C HIS A 118 1.15 17.98 0.43
N ALA A 119 2.44 17.72 0.61
CA ALA A 119 3.46 18.77 0.63
C ALA A 119 3.58 19.52 -0.71
N ALA A 120 3.44 18.82 -1.83
CA ALA A 120 3.43 19.42 -3.16
C ALA A 120 2.14 20.24 -3.40
N ALA A 121 0.98 19.71 -2.99
CA ALA A 121 -0.30 20.40 -3.10
C ALA A 121 -0.31 21.72 -2.33
N ARG A 122 0.33 21.79 -1.15
CA ARG A 122 0.48 23.03 -0.36
C ARG A 122 1.28 24.13 -1.06
N ARG A 123 2.02 23.83 -2.13
CA ARG A 123 2.74 24.83 -2.94
C ARG A 123 1.88 25.42 -4.06
N LEU A 124 0.71 24.85 -4.32
CA LEU A 124 -0.23 25.32 -5.33
C LEU A 124 -1.20 26.35 -4.74
N PRO A 125 -1.77 27.25 -5.57
CA PRO A 125 -2.67 28.31 -5.10
C PRO A 125 -3.97 27.78 -4.46
N HIS A 126 -4.41 26.57 -4.80
CA HIS A 126 -5.65 25.97 -4.29
C HIS A 126 -5.42 24.53 -3.77
N PRO A 127 -4.73 24.36 -2.63
CA PRO A 127 -4.32 23.04 -2.14
C PRO A 127 -5.51 22.10 -1.88
N GLY A 128 -6.59 22.62 -1.29
CA GLY A 128 -7.78 21.83 -0.97
C GLY A 128 -8.43 21.19 -2.21
N MET A 129 -8.49 21.92 -3.32
CA MET A 129 -9.12 21.43 -4.56
C MET A 129 -8.33 20.28 -5.20
N VAL A 130 -7.00 20.38 -5.17
CA VAL A 130 -6.10 19.32 -5.67
C VAL A 130 -6.24 18.05 -4.84
N LEU A 131 -6.31 18.19 -3.52
CA LEU A 131 -6.49 17.06 -2.60
C LEU A 131 -7.85 16.40 -2.78
N VAL A 132 -8.93 17.18 -2.89
CA VAL A 132 -10.27 16.64 -3.15
C VAL A 132 -10.29 15.87 -4.47
N ALA A 133 -9.79 16.47 -5.55
CA ALA A 133 -9.72 15.81 -6.85
C ALA A 133 -8.92 14.49 -6.78
N PHE A 134 -7.76 14.49 -6.13
CA PHE A 134 -6.97 13.28 -5.94
C PHE A 134 -7.74 12.19 -5.19
N TYR A 135 -8.37 12.51 -4.04
CA TYR A 135 -9.12 11.52 -3.27
C TYR A 135 -10.36 11.01 -4.00
N THR A 136 -11.04 11.85 -4.79
CA THR A 136 -12.17 11.42 -5.62
C THR A 136 -11.72 10.41 -6.67
N VAL A 137 -10.63 10.68 -7.40
CA VAL A 137 -10.11 9.76 -8.41
C VAL A 137 -9.56 8.49 -7.74
N ALA A 138 -8.91 8.62 -6.59
CA ALA A 138 -8.40 7.49 -5.82
C ALA A 138 -9.54 6.55 -5.35
N GLY A 139 -10.64 7.10 -4.84
CA GLY A 139 -11.80 6.32 -4.44
C GLY A 139 -12.53 5.67 -5.62
N MET A 140 -12.58 6.35 -6.77
CA MET A 140 -13.28 5.85 -7.95
C MET A 140 -12.51 4.76 -8.70
N PHE A 141 -11.17 4.85 -8.74
CA PHE A 141 -10.36 3.96 -9.57
C PHE A 141 -9.32 3.11 -8.82
N GLY A 142 -8.99 3.43 -7.56
CA GLY A 142 -8.02 2.69 -6.75
C GLY A 142 -6.55 2.85 -7.15
N TRP A 143 -6.23 2.87 -8.45
CA TRP A 143 -4.85 2.97 -8.96
C TRP A 143 -4.07 4.22 -8.51
N PRO A 144 -4.67 5.39 -8.23
CA PRO A 144 -3.91 6.54 -7.73
C PRO A 144 -3.22 6.27 -6.39
N LEU A 145 -3.75 5.36 -5.55
CA LEU A 145 -3.09 4.92 -4.32
C LEU A 145 -1.83 4.10 -4.61
N LEU A 146 -1.82 3.32 -5.70
CA LEU A 146 -0.63 2.62 -6.18
C LEU A 146 0.41 3.62 -6.70
N ALA A 147 -0.02 4.65 -7.43
CA ALA A 147 0.87 5.73 -7.87
C ALA A 147 1.49 6.48 -6.68
N ALA A 148 0.70 6.75 -5.63
CA ALA A 148 1.20 7.31 -4.38
C ALA A 148 2.20 6.34 -3.70
N ALA A 149 1.91 5.05 -3.61
CA ALA A 149 2.84 4.07 -3.04
C ALA A 149 4.18 4.06 -3.80
N MET A 150 4.15 4.07 -5.13
CA MET A 150 5.34 4.20 -5.97
C MET A 150 6.11 5.49 -5.68
N LEU A 151 5.41 6.63 -5.58
CA LEU A 151 6.03 7.91 -5.24
C LEU A 151 6.71 7.85 -3.86
N GLY A 152 6.10 7.18 -2.88
CA GLY A 152 6.71 6.96 -1.56
C GLY A 152 7.94 6.06 -1.60
N VAL A 153 7.95 5.03 -2.45
CA VAL A 153 9.15 4.21 -2.69
C VAL A 153 10.27 5.05 -3.31
N PHE A 154 9.95 5.86 -4.33
CA PHE A 154 10.92 6.77 -4.96
C PHE A 154 11.48 7.79 -3.97
N GLU A 155 10.64 8.39 -3.12
CA GLU A 155 11.08 9.31 -2.08
C GLU A 155 12.03 8.63 -1.09
N ALA A 156 11.68 7.43 -0.62
CA ALA A 156 12.47 6.67 0.34
C ALA A 156 13.85 6.25 -0.23
N TRP A 157 13.92 5.99 -1.54
CA TRP A 157 15.16 5.68 -2.26
C TRP A 157 16.02 6.91 -2.54
N LEU A 158 15.42 7.99 -3.06
CA LEU A 158 16.16 9.17 -3.53
C LEU A 158 16.58 10.10 -2.39
N GLY A 159 16.01 9.95 -1.19
CA GLY A 159 16.31 10.83 -0.06
C GLY A 159 16.06 12.30 -0.41
N LEU A 160 15.08 12.58 -1.26
CA LEU A 160 14.82 13.91 -1.84
C LEU A 160 14.71 14.99 -0.74
N ARG A 161 14.16 14.64 0.42
CA ARG A 161 14.07 15.53 1.60
C ARG A 161 15.41 15.91 2.21
N ARG A 162 16.41 15.03 2.18
CA ARG A 162 17.78 15.32 2.67
C ARG A 162 18.50 16.32 1.76
N ARG A 163 18.08 16.44 0.50
CA ARG A 163 18.59 17.42 -0.47
C ARG A 163 17.77 18.72 -0.51
N LEU A 164 16.53 18.71 -0.02
CA LEU A 164 15.66 19.90 0.12
C LEU A 164 15.69 20.53 1.52
N ALA A 165 16.27 19.88 2.52
CA ALA A 165 16.62 20.55 3.78
C ALA A 165 17.75 21.56 3.46
N PRO A 166 17.56 22.87 3.76
CA PRO A 166 18.66 23.81 3.71
C PRO A 166 19.79 23.25 4.58
N GLN A 167 21.00 23.17 4.01
CA GLN A 167 22.21 22.88 4.77
C GLN A 167 22.31 23.94 5.88
N GLY A 168 22.03 23.53 7.12
CA GLY A 168 21.89 24.46 8.22
C GLY A 168 22.05 23.75 9.55
N VAL A 169 23.31 23.77 10.01
CA VAL A 169 23.78 23.56 11.38
C VAL A 169 24.01 22.10 11.80
N GLN A 170 25.25 21.68 11.55
CA GLN A 170 26.02 20.79 12.41
C GLN A 170 26.00 21.38 13.83
N VAL A 171 25.40 20.67 14.79
CA VAL A 171 25.61 20.91 16.22
C VAL A 171 26.44 19.74 16.72
N ASP A 172 27.74 19.99 16.81
CA ASP A 172 28.63 19.20 17.65
C ASP A 172 28.20 19.42 19.12
N GLY A 173 28.05 18.33 19.84
CA GLY A 173 27.88 18.27 21.30
C GLY A 173 28.56 17.02 21.82
#